data_AF-A0A2P6S2L3-F1
#
_entry.id   AF-A0A2P6S2L3-F1
#
_cell.length_a   1.000
_cell.length_b   1.000
_cell.length_c   1.000
_cell.angle_alpha   90.00
_cell.angle_beta   90.00
_cell.angle_gamma   90.00
#
_symmetry.space_group_name_H-M   'P 1'
#
loop_
_entity.id
_entity.type
_entity.pdbx_description
1 polymer ?
#
loop_
_entity_poly.entity_id
_entity_poly.type
_entity_poly.pdbx_seq_one_letter_code
_entity_poly.pdbx_strand_id
1 'polypeptide(L)'
;MGGTCELAVDTISNIVAFGTVFDEEDVSRVIHGVPMKEGCVRVSVDGAIQEEARLPFPVGDEMELVGQAVGSHVAWPEELVIRRVNKKKKRKMDFVKQLFDKAELNPFVPKRCKLLYKHAKTIMSQTNESIRTMLDDSVFGVQKQLFILTENVIDLLEMNKIGQGVIAAYMA
;
A
#
# COMPACT_ATOMS: atom_id res chain seq x y z
N MET A 1 10.83 8.92 3.59
CA MET A 1 9.77 9.02 2.54
C MET A 1 10.10 8.00 1.47
N GLY A 2 9.12 7.27 0.93
CA GLY A 2 9.39 6.29 -0.13
C GLY A 2 9.34 6.90 -1.55
N GLY A 3 10.13 6.35 -2.47
CA GLY A 3 10.16 6.72 -3.88
C GLY A 3 9.52 5.63 -4.76
N THR A 4 8.80 6.02 -5.83
CA THR A 4 8.24 5.04 -6.78
C THR A 4 9.34 4.31 -7.56
N CYS A 5 9.16 3.01 -7.77
CA CYS A 5 10.13 2.14 -8.42
C CYS A 5 9.47 1.03 -9.25
N GLU A 6 10.25 0.44 -10.13
CA GLU A 6 9.96 -0.84 -10.79
C GLU A 6 10.87 -1.91 -10.20
N LEU A 7 10.34 -3.13 -10.09
CA LEU A 7 11.00 -4.26 -9.45
C LEU A 7 11.30 -5.33 -10.49
N ALA A 8 12.56 -5.72 -10.59
CA ALA A 8 13.03 -6.74 -11.52
C ALA A 8 13.52 -8.00 -10.79
N VAL A 9 13.60 -9.13 -11.49
CA VAL A 9 14.20 -10.39 -10.97
C VAL A 9 15.22 -10.93 -11.97
N ASP A 10 16.29 -11.53 -11.45
CA ASP A 10 17.45 -12.06 -12.18
C ASP A 10 18.27 -11.02 -12.98
N THR A 11 17.61 -10.16 -13.76
CA THR A 11 18.20 -9.11 -14.58
C THR A 11 17.35 -7.85 -14.52
N ILE A 12 17.98 -6.67 -14.63
CA ILE A 12 17.28 -5.38 -14.60
C ILE A 12 16.25 -5.20 -15.73
N SER A 13 16.37 -5.96 -16.82
CA SER A 13 15.40 -5.95 -17.92
C SER A 13 14.13 -6.75 -17.63
N ASN A 14 14.16 -7.69 -16.69
CA ASN A 14 13.02 -8.55 -16.39
C ASN A 14 12.17 -7.95 -15.27
N ILE A 15 11.37 -6.94 -15.63
CA ILE A 15 10.49 -6.24 -14.70
C ILE A 15 9.25 -7.09 -14.41
N VAL A 16 9.00 -7.35 -13.13
CA VAL A 16 7.92 -8.23 -12.66
C VAL A 16 6.85 -7.51 -11.83
N ALA A 17 7.16 -6.32 -11.30
CA ALA A 17 6.24 -5.54 -10.47
C ALA A 17 6.61 -4.05 -10.44
N PHE A 18 5.73 -3.25 -9.85
CA PHE A 18 6.02 -1.85 -9.48
C PHE A 18 5.66 -1.62 -8.02
N GLY A 19 6.29 -0.61 -7.42
CA GLY A 19 6.22 -0.44 -5.98
C GLY A 19 6.81 0.87 -5.47
N THR A 20 7.00 0.93 -4.16
CA THR A 20 7.63 2.05 -3.47
C THR A 20 8.86 1.57 -2.70
N VAL A 21 10.04 2.14 -2.96
CA VAL A 21 11.28 1.88 -2.21
C VAL A 21 11.40 2.85 -1.03
N PHE A 22 11.84 2.35 0.12
CA PHE A 22 12.01 3.14 1.34
C PHE A 22 13.49 3.26 1.70
N ASP A 23 14.01 4.48 1.72
CA ASP A 23 15.39 4.75 2.14
C ASP A 23 15.54 4.57 3.67
N GLU A 24 16.68 4.00 4.08
CA GLU A 24 16.87 3.26 5.34
C GLU A 24 16.92 4.10 6.63
N GLU A 25 16.97 5.44 6.55
CA GLU A 25 17.36 6.26 7.70
C GLU A 25 16.38 6.22 8.90
N ASP A 26 15.14 5.75 8.72
CA ASP A 26 14.14 5.72 9.80
C ASP A 26 13.25 4.45 9.85
N VAL A 27 13.55 3.40 9.07
CA VAL A 27 12.65 2.23 8.96
C VAL A 27 13.35 0.95 9.42
N SER A 28 12.71 0.22 10.36
CA SER A 28 13.19 -1.05 10.93
C SER A 28 13.81 -1.96 9.86
N ARG A 29 15.03 -2.49 10.04
CA ARG A 29 15.62 -3.46 9.10
C ARG A 29 15.05 -4.88 9.22
N VAL A 30 13.91 -5.05 9.87
CA VAL A 30 13.21 -6.34 10.01
C VAL A 30 11.94 -6.32 9.17
N ILE A 31 11.78 -7.30 8.29
CA ILE A 31 10.61 -7.51 7.42
C ILE A 31 10.08 -8.93 7.69
N HIS A 32 8.79 -9.07 7.99
CA HIS A 32 8.18 -10.37 8.35
C HIS A 32 8.94 -11.11 9.47
N GLY A 33 9.43 -10.37 10.48
CA GLY A 33 10.21 -10.95 11.58
C GLY A 33 11.65 -11.36 11.22
N VAL A 34 12.05 -11.24 9.95
CA VAL A 34 13.38 -11.59 9.45
C VAL A 34 14.22 -10.32 9.19
N PRO A 35 15.48 -10.27 9.68
CA PRO A 35 16.40 -9.19 9.32
C PRO A 35 16.65 -9.15 7.81
N MET A 36 16.61 -7.95 7.23
CA MET A 36 16.95 -7.74 5.83
C MET A 36 18.41 -8.10 5.57
N LYS A 37 18.65 -8.76 4.44
CA LYS A 37 20.01 -9.05 3.96
C LYS A 37 20.72 -7.77 3.54
N GLU A 38 22.04 -7.79 3.65
CA GLU A 38 22.90 -6.72 3.14
C GLU A 38 22.71 -6.57 1.62
N GLY A 39 22.76 -5.32 1.12
CA GLY A 39 22.51 -5.00 -0.29
C GLY A 39 21.04 -5.06 -0.72
N CYS A 40 20.12 -5.23 0.22
CA CYS A 40 18.68 -5.20 -0.04
C CYS A 40 18.04 -3.93 0.52
N VAL A 41 17.00 -3.46 -0.16
CA VAL A 41 16.17 -2.34 0.27
C VAL A 41 14.76 -2.82 0.59
N ARG A 42 14.05 -2.08 1.46
CA ARG A 42 12.63 -2.34 1.70
C ARG A 42 11.84 -1.76 0.54
N VAL A 43 10.98 -2.58 -0.05
CA VAL A 43 10.02 -2.13 -1.05
C VAL A 43 8.61 -2.56 -0.64
N SER A 44 7.60 -1.73 -0.91
CA SER A 44 6.22 -2.20 -1.02
C SER A 44 5.99 -2.68 -2.45
N VAL A 45 5.30 -3.81 -2.62
CA VAL A 45 4.84 -4.25 -3.95
C VAL A 45 3.44 -3.70 -4.13
N ASP A 46 3.28 -2.69 -4.97
CA ASP A 46 2.00 -1.99 -5.14
C ASP A 46 1.15 -2.63 -6.24
N GLY A 47 1.78 -3.36 -7.17
CA GLY A 47 1.11 -4.18 -8.17
C GLY A 47 2.07 -5.09 -8.94
N ALA A 48 1.56 -6.23 -9.41
CA ALA A 48 2.30 -7.23 -10.18
C ALA A 48 2.10 -7.05 -11.69
N ILE A 49 3.17 -7.29 -12.45
CA ILE A 49 3.17 -7.40 -13.92
C ILE A 49 3.26 -8.88 -14.32
N GLN A 50 4.05 -9.66 -13.57
CA GLN A 50 4.20 -11.09 -13.73
C GLN A 50 3.89 -11.76 -12.38
N GLU A 51 2.63 -12.14 -12.15
CA GLU A 51 2.18 -12.66 -10.85
C GLU A 51 2.89 -13.96 -10.44
N GLU A 52 3.14 -14.85 -11.41
CA GLU A 52 3.79 -16.16 -11.23
C GLU A 52 5.33 -16.08 -11.12
N ALA A 53 5.92 -14.89 -11.22
CA ALA A 53 7.35 -14.73 -11.01
C ALA A 53 7.68 -14.99 -9.53
N ARG A 54 8.84 -15.60 -9.25
CA ARG A 54 9.30 -15.84 -7.89
C ARG A 54 9.87 -14.58 -7.26
N LEU A 55 9.66 -14.42 -5.95
CA LEU A 55 10.35 -13.40 -5.18
C LEU A 55 11.86 -13.70 -5.14
N PRO A 56 12.73 -12.66 -5.17
CA PRO A 56 14.16 -12.84 -4.98
C PRO A 56 14.48 -13.53 -3.64
N PHE A 57 13.69 -13.20 -2.61
CA PHE A 57 13.77 -13.79 -1.29
C PHE A 57 12.36 -14.17 -0.84
N PRO A 58 11.96 -15.44 -1.01
CA PRO A 58 10.73 -15.94 -0.44
C PRO A 58 10.69 -15.76 1.08
N VAL A 59 9.51 -15.41 1.60
CA VAL A 59 9.23 -15.39 3.04
C VAL A 59 8.64 -16.76 3.36
N GLY A 60 9.38 -17.57 4.11
CA GLY A 60 9.05 -18.98 4.34
C GLY A 60 7.60 -19.18 4.80
N ASP A 61 6.91 -20.12 4.16
CA ASP A 61 5.49 -20.47 4.35
C ASP A 61 4.46 -19.35 4.15
N GLU A 62 4.87 -18.09 3.94
CA GLU A 62 3.98 -16.95 3.71
C GLU A 62 3.87 -16.60 2.22
N MET A 63 5.01 -16.36 1.54
CA MET A 63 5.04 -15.69 0.24
C MET A 63 6.23 -16.15 -0.61
N GLU A 64 5.94 -16.73 -1.79
CA GLU A 64 6.96 -17.17 -2.75
C GLU A 64 6.87 -16.44 -4.10
N LEU A 65 5.66 -15.97 -4.46
CA LEU A 65 5.37 -15.36 -5.76
C LEU A 65 5.13 -13.86 -5.65
N VAL A 66 5.42 -13.14 -6.74
CA VAL A 66 5.24 -11.69 -6.84
C VAL A 66 3.77 -11.30 -6.64
N GLY A 67 2.82 -12.07 -7.17
CA GLY A 67 1.40 -11.83 -7.00
C GLY A 67 0.95 -11.88 -5.53
N GLN A 68 1.52 -12.81 -4.75
CA GLN A 68 1.27 -12.93 -3.31
C GLN A 68 1.84 -11.73 -2.53
N ALA A 69 2.85 -11.05 -3.09
CA ALA A 69 3.49 -9.91 -2.47
C ALA A 69 2.77 -8.57 -2.61
N VAL A 70 1.77 -8.49 -3.48
CA VAL A 70 1.00 -7.27 -3.70
C VAL A 70 0.33 -6.81 -2.39
N GLY A 71 0.62 -5.57 -1.97
CA GLY A 71 0.15 -4.97 -0.72
C GLY A 71 1.04 -5.20 0.49
N SER A 72 2.11 -5.99 0.37
CA SER A 72 3.08 -6.24 1.46
C SER A 72 4.41 -5.50 1.25
N HIS A 73 5.26 -5.52 2.29
CA HIS A 73 6.64 -5.08 2.22
C HIS A 73 7.59 -6.26 2.17
N VAL A 74 8.54 -6.24 1.24
CA VAL A 74 9.52 -7.29 1.05
C VAL A 74 10.93 -6.70 0.94
N ALA A 75 11.94 -7.53 1.18
CA ALA A 75 13.31 -7.20 0.87
C ALA A 75 13.56 -7.43 -0.62
N TRP A 76 14.13 -6.46 -1.32
CA TRP A 76 14.50 -6.59 -2.73
C TRP A 76 15.98 -6.22 -2.93
N PRO A 77 16.74 -6.95 -3.77
CA PRO A 77 18.11 -6.57 -4.11
C PRO A 77 18.14 -5.15 -4.69
N GLU A 78 18.96 -4.27 -4.14
CA GLU A 78 18.98 -2.85 -4.52
C GLU A 78 19.27 -2.65 -6.02
N GLU A 79 20.15 -3.49 -6.58
CA GLU A 79 20.52 -3.49 -8.00
C GLU A 79 19.37 -3.85 -8.96
N LEU A 80 18.30 -4.47 -8.43
CA LEU A 80 17.10 -4.84 -9.18
C LEU A 80 15.93 -3.89 -8.92
N VAL A 81 16.15 -2.80 -8.19
CA VAL A 81 15.16 -1.74 -7.94
C VAL A 81 15.43 -0.55 -8.87
N ILE A 82 14.57 -0.38 -9.86
CA ILE A 82 14.68 0.68 -10.86
C ILE A 82 13.94 1.90 -10.34
N ARG A 83 14.68 2.85 -9.78
CA ARG A 83 14.14 4.12 -9.29
C ARG A 83 13.89 5.03 -10.50
N ARG A 84 12.62 5.25 -10.89
CA ARG A 84 12.30 6.22 -11.94
C ARG A 84 12.57 7.63 -11.42
N VAL A 85 13.69 8.24 -11.82
CA VAL A 85 13.91 9.68 -11.68
C VAL A 85 13.04 10.41 -12.71
N ASN A 86 11.73 10.39 -12.52
CA ASN A 86 10.81 11.12 -13.40
C ASN A 86 10.89 12.62 -13.11
N LYS A 87 11.74 13.33 -13.86
CA LYS A 87 11.45 14.72 -14.22
C LYS A 87 10.12 14.73 -15.02
N LYS A 88 9.03 15.20 -14.39
CA LYS A 88 7.66 15.50 -14.90
C LYS A 88 6.73 14.27 -14.96
N LYS A 89 5.68 14.13 -14.13
CA LYS A 89 4.51 15.02 -13.96
C LYS A 89 4.28 15.46 -12.49
N LYS A 90 4.73 16.68 -12.14
CA LYS A 90 4.53 17.29 -10.81
C LYS A 90 3.12 17.86 -10.56
N ARG A 91 2.29 18.01 -11.61
CA ARG A 91 1.04 18.81 -11.51
C ARG A 91 -0.07 18.23 -10.64
N LYS A 92 -0.19 16.89 -10.50
CA LYS A 92 -1.28 16.28 -9.70
C LYS A 92 -0.91 16.12 -8.22
N MET A 93 0.34 15.71 -7.93
CA MET A 93 0.86 15.60 -6.56
C MET A 93 0.85 16.96 -5.84
N ASP A 94 1.23 18.04 -6.54
CA ASP A 94 1.19 19.40 -5.99
C ASP A 94 -0.25 19.83 -5.65
N PHE A 95 -1.23 19.48 -6.49
CA PHE A 95 -2.64 19.80 -6.27
C PHE A 95 -3.26 18.99 -5.12
N VAL A 96 -3.03 17.68 -5.08
CA VAL A 96 -3.51 16.80 -4.01
C VAL A 96 -2.87 17.16 -2.67
N LYS A 97 -1.57 17.51 -2.66
CA LYS A 97 -0.88 18.01 -1.46
C LYS A 97 -1.50 19.32 -0.97
N GLN A 98 -1.79 20.26 -1.88
CA GLN A 98 -2.51 21.49 -1.52
C GLN A 98 -3.89 21.20 -0.94
N LEU A 99 -4.65 20.26 -1.51
CA LEU A 99 -5.94 19.83 -0.96
C LEU A 99 -5.79 19.18 0.42
N PHE A 100 -4.77 18.34 0.61
CA PHE A 100 -4.47 17.69 1.89
C PHE A 100 -4.13 18.70 2.98
N ASP A 101 -3.30 19.69 2.64
CA ASP A 101 -2.91 20.77 3.55
C ASP A 101 -4.13 21.63 3.93
N LYS A 102 -5.02 21.93 2.96
CA LYS A 102 -6.25 22.71 3.16
C LYS A 102 -7.43 21.93 3.78
N ALA A 103 -7.38 20.59 3.78
CA ALA A 103 -8.49 19.79 4.29
C ALA A 103 -8.75 20.08 5.77
N GLU A 104 -9.93 20.62 6.04
CA GLU A 104 -10.41 20.92 7.39
C GLU A 104 -10.75 19.62 8.13
N LEU A 105 -10.38 19.57 9.41
CA LEU A 105 -10.70 18.44 10.27
C LEU A 105 -12.05 18.68 10.91
N ASN A 106 -12.93 17.69 10.78
CA ASN A 106 -14.16 17.67 11.56
C ASN A 106 -13.80 17.51 13.06
N PRO A 107 -14.36 18.32 13.98
CA PRO A 107 -14.04 18.27 15.41
C PRO A 107 -14.22 16.90 16.08
N PHE A 108 -15.13 16.07 15.56
CA PHE A 108 -15.40 14.73 16.09
C PHE A 108 -14.35 13.70 15.69
N VAL A 109 -13.52 14.01 14.69
CA VAL A 109 -12.51 13.07 14.18
C VAL A 109 -11.39 12.90 15.21
N PRO A 110 -11.09 11.66 15.63
CA PRO A 110 -9.96 11.41 16.54
C PRO A 110 -8.65 11.92 15.95
N LYS A 111 -7.85 12.65 16.73
CA LYS A 111 -6.57 13.23 16.27
C LYS A 111 -5.63 12.19 15.63
N ARG A 112 -5.62 10.97 16.17
CA ARG A 112 -4.84 9.83 15.64
C ARG A 112 -5.25 9.42 14.21
N CYS A 113 -6.48 9.71 13.82
CA CYS A 113 -7.05 9.38 12.51
C CYS A 113 -6.99 10.55 11.51
N LYS A 114 -6.39 11.69 11.89
CA LYS A 114 -6.26 12.89 11.04
C LYS A 114 -5.77 12.58 9.62
N LEU A 115 -4.74 11.74 9.51
CA LEU A 115 -4.12 11.45 8.21
C LEU A 115 -5.06 10.64 7.32
N LEU A 116 -5.71 9.62 7.87
CA LEU A 116 -6.71 8.81 7.15
C LEU A 116 -7.92 9.65 6.73
N TYR A 117 -8.41 10.53 7.61
CA TYR A 117 -9.51 11.44 7.30
C TYR A 117 -9.16 12.38 6.14
N LYS A 118 -7.99 13.03 6.20
CA LYS A 118 -7.51 13.88 5.11
C LYS A 118 -7.29 13.10 3.83
N HIS A 119 -6.76 11.88 3.92
CA HIS A 119 -6.58 10.99 2.77
C HIS A 119 -7.92 10.67 2.10
N ALA A 120 -8.95 10.31 2.86
CA ALA A 120 -10.29 10.05 2.34
C ALA A 120 -10.90 11.30 1.66
N LYS A 121 -10.87 12.47 2.31
CA LYS A 121 -11.42 13.71 1.74
C LYS A 121 -10.67 14.22 0.51
N THR A 122 -9.44 13.78 0.26
CA THR A 122 -8.60 14.35 -0.81
C THR A 122 -8.18 13.34 -1.85
N ILE A 123 -7.47 12.28 -1.47
CA ILE A 123 -6.95 11.31 -2.43
C ILE A 123 -8.10 10.44 -2.90
N MET A 124 -8.74 9.68 -2.01
CA MET A 124 -9.80 8.74 -2.37
C MET A 124 -10.95 9.42 -3.11
N SER A 125 -11.37 10.62 -2.66
CA SER A 125 -12.45 11.38 -3.30
C SER A 125 -12.11 11.87 -4.72
N GLN A 126 -10.84 12.19 -5.01
CA GLN A 126 -10.40 12.73 -6.31
C GLN A 126 -9.99 11.64 -7.29
N THR A 127 -9.49 10.50 -6.78
CA THR A 127 -9.04 9.38 -7.60
C THR A 127 -10.09 8.30 -7.77
N ASN A 128 -11.18 8.36 -6.99
CA ASN A 128 -12.19 7.29 -6.88
C ASN A 128 -11.56 5.96 -6.46
N GLU A 129 -10.48 6.03 -5.67
CA GLU A 129 -9.81 4.87 -5.09
C GLU A 129 -10.56 4.38 -3.86
N SER A 130 -10.44 3.08 -3.59
CA SER A 130 -11.04 2.37 -2.47
C SER A 130 -9.98 1.55 -1.76
N ILE A 131 -10.09 1.41 -0.44
CA ILE A 131 -9.25 0.47 0.33
C ILE A 131 -9.80 -0.93 0.06
N ARG A 132 -8.92 -1.87 -0.29
CA ARG A 132 -9.31 -3.25 -0.62
C ARG A 132 -8.87 -4.18 0.50
N THR A 133 -9.73 -5.12 0.85
CA THR A 133 -9.37 -6.24 1.73
C THR A 133 -10.01 -7.54 1.20
N MET A 134 -9.48 -8.68 1.61
CA MET A 134 -10.03 -9.99 1.29
C MET A 134 -10.74 -10.55 2.52
N LEU A 135 -11.95 -11.07 2.32
CA LEU A 135 -12.64 -11.85 3.34
C LEU A 135 -12.14 -13.29 3.26
N ASP A 136 -11.65 -13.81 4.38
CA ASP A 136 -11.13 -15.16 4.51
C ASP A 136 -12.27 -16.19 4.52
N ASP A 137 -12.12 -17.29 3.77
CA ASP A 137 -13.15 -18.32 3.67
C ASP A 137 -13.31 -19.13 4.96
N SER A 138 -12.28 -19.22 5.80
CA SER A 138 -12.34 -19.88 7.11
C SER A 138 -13.24 -19.14 8.10
N VAL A 139 -13.38 -17.82 7.95
CA VAL A 139 -14.22 -16.97 8.82
C VAL A 139 -15.60 -16.73 8.20
N PHE A 140 -15.67 -16.47 6.90
CA PHE A 140 -16.90 -16.03 6.21
C PHE A 140 -17.54 -17.11 5.35
N GLY A 141 -16.93 -18.28 5.22
CA GLY A 141 -17.41 -19.39 4.38
C GLY A 141 -17.30 -19.13 2.87
N VAL A 142 -16.77 -17.96 2.46
CA VAL A 142 -16.58 -17.58 1.07
C VAL A 142 -15.43 -16.59 0.94
N GLN A 143 -14.51 -16.85 0.02
CA GLN A 143 -13.48 -15.89 -0.35
C GLN A 143 -14.10 -14.77 -1.17
N LYS A 144 -14.05 -13.54 -0.67
CA LYS A 144 -14.64 -12.38 -1.36
C LYS A 144 -13.83 -11.12 -1.16
N GLN A 145 -13.60 -10.39 -2.24
CA GLN A 145 -12.99 -9.08 -2.17
C GLN A 145 -13.98 -8.03 -1.67
N LEU A 146 -13.56 -7.26 -0.67
CA LEU A 146 -14.32 -6.18 -0.08
C LEU A 146 -13.65 -4.83 -0.39
N PHE A 147 -14.47 -3.84 -0.71
CA PHE A 147 -14.05 -2.48 -1.03
C PHE A 147 -14.61 -1.52 0.02
N ILE A 148 -13.73 -0.80 0.70
CA ILE A 148 -14.08 0.29 1.61
C ILE A 148 -13.97 1.60 0.82
N LEU A 149 -15.13 2.23 0.60
CA LEU A 149 -15.25 3.46 -0.17
C LEU A 149 -14.97 4.70 0.70
N THR A 150 -14.85 5.86 0.05
CA THR A 150 -14.57 7.14 0.74
C THR A 150 -15.61 7.42 1.82
N GLU A 151 -16.89 7.27 1.49
CA GLU A 151 -18.02 7.47 2.39
C GLU A 151 -17.94 6.57 3.62
N ASN A 152 -17.48 5.33 3.46
CA ASN A 152 -17.35 4.39 4.58
C ASN A 152 -16.29 4.85 5.58
N VAL A 153 -15.17 5.37 5.08
CA VAL A 153 -14.09 5.93 5.92
C VAL A 153 -14.56 7.21 6.61
N ILE A 154 -15.28 8.10 5.90
CA ILE A 154 -15.81 9.32 6.49
C ILE A 154 -16.84 9.02 7.57
N ASP A 155 -17.80 8.13 7.32
CA ASP A 155 -18.82 7.76 8.30
C ASP A 155 -18.22 7.17 9.57
N LEU A 156 -17.21 6.30 9.42
CA LEU A 156 -16.48 5.74 10.57
C LEU A 156 -15.77 6.83 11.38
N LEU A 157 -15.08 7.76 10.72
CA LEU A 157 -14.23 8.76 11.37
C LEU A 157 -15.02 9.94 11.95
N GLU A 158 -16.18 10.27 11.38
CA GLU A 158 -17.10 11.29 11.90
C GLU A 158 -18.05 10.75 12.96
N MET A 159 -17.94 9.45 13.32
CA MET A 159 -18.80 8.77 14.30
C MET A 159 -20.27 8.70 13.86
N ASN A 160 -20.51 8.57 12.55
CA ASN A 160 -21.83 8.34 11.97
C ASN A 160 -22.19 6.84 11.98
N LYS A 161 -23.42 6.53 11.56
CA LYS A 161 -23.85 5.14 11.35
C LYS A 161 -23.02 4.51 10.24
N ILE A 162 -22.29 3.44 10.58
CA ILE A 162 -21.45 2.72 9.62
C ILE A 162 -22.24 1.67 8.85
N GLY A 163 -21.88 1.49 7.58
CA GLY A 163 -22.42 0.44 6.72
C GLY A 163 -21.76 -0.92 6.95
N GLN A 164 -22.41 -1.97 6.43
CA GLN A 164 -21.94 -3.37 6.56
C GLN A 164 -20.52 -3.60 6.05
N GLY A 165 -20.03 -2.82 5.08
CA GLY A 165 -18.67 -2.96 4.54
C GLY A 165 -17.59 -2.68 5.59
N VAL A 166 -17.78 -1.67 6.45
CA VAL A 166 -16.81 -1.38 7.52
C VAL A 166 -16.82 -2.49 8.58
N ILE A 167 -18.01 -3.02 8.89
CA ILE A 167 -18.18 -4.11 9.85
C ILE A 167 -17.52 -5.38 9.33
N ALA A 168 -17.80 -5.75 8.08
CA ALA A 168 -17.21 -6.92 7.44
C ALA A 168 -15.68 -6.80 7.37
N ALA A 169 -15.14 -5.61 7.06
CA ALA A 169 -13.70 -5.39 7.04
C ALA A 169 -13.04 -5.49 8.44
N TYR A 170 -13.76 -5.19 9.52
CA TYR A 170 -13.25 -5.35 10.89
C TYR A 170 -13.24 -6.81 11.34
N MET A 171 -14.21 -7.59 10.85
CA MET A 171 -14.33 -9.01 11.16
C MET A 171 -13.42 -9.88 10.27
N ALA A 172 -12.87 -9.30 9.20
CA ALA A 172 -12.03 -9.92 8.18
C ALA A 172 -10.67 -10.39 8.73
#